data_AF-A0A6M8V6T2-F1
#
_entry.id   AF-A0A6M8V6T2-F1
#
_cell.length_a   1.000
_cell.length_b   1.000
_cell.length_c   1.000
_cell.angle_alpha   90.00
_cell.angle_beta   90.00
_cell.angle_gamma   90.00
#
_symmetry.space_group_name_H-M   'P 1'
#
loop_
_entity.id
_entity.type
_entity.pdbx_description
1 polymer ?
#
loop_
_entity_poly.entity_id
_entity_poly.type
_entity_poly.pdbx_seq_one_letter_code
_entity_poly.pdbx_strand_id
1 'polypeptide(L)'
;MRIAGKINYPIQQQKPLKENTAAYCFIGEIDLPKTGDGILVVGDECDEEIVVCNSFDPQTINTNNFELLRENVSWQWIDKQGNPQTTNSGSACKLQEWFNCDSTRNGVTYLMSTIGNFSTTPQTIYRILDDTKINVCLDTRDSNNKKWIPHIENIRIPIFSAFCPEQADRCGIYKDFFDATDTAIFANFIKNKNDYDDVIDALDWWWEGPYRNAKNNVYLKNNIRFSEGIITHEYQHFLYYRDSTISYMNSSNGLVSLKTNLEFQRTITQFKCPEDVEKDPFYISVINSKIWQLIHEGVKRGRTIDPITKKDNTEFDCDVAARKTYDDIKKRINVWAKNNGIIQ
;
A
#
# COMPACT_ATOMS: atom_id res chain seq x y z
N MET A 1 -60.72 -20.20 14.79
CA MET A 1 -60.83 -20.62 16.20
C MET A 1 -59.91 -19.70 17.01
N ARG A 2 -60.49 -18.86 17.88
CA ARG A 2 -59.79 -18.01 18.88
C ARG A 2 -59.21 -18.92 19.98
N ILE A 3 -58.12 -18.58 20.69
CA ILE A 3 -58.01 -17.75 21.92
C ILE A 3 -56.48 -17.65 22.17
N ALA A 4 -55.81 -16.48 22.15
CA ALA A 4 -55.75 -15.35 23.10
C ALA A 4 -54.94 -15.61 24.39
N GLY A 5 -53.92 -14.78 24.61
CA GLY A 5 -53.14 -14.70 25.84
C GLY A 5 -52.01 -13.66 25.77
N LYS A 6 -52.36 -12.36 25.78
CA LYS A 6 -51.47 -11.24 26.13
C LYS A 6 -51.54 -11.02 27.64
N ILE A 7 -50.43 -10.74 28.34
CA ILE A 7 -50.36 -9.76 29.45
C ILE A 7 -48.96 -9.10 29.50
N ASN A 8 -48.94 -7.79 29.77
CA ASN A 8 -47.81 -6.85 29.86
C ASN A 8 -47.23 -6.69 31.31
N TYR A 9 -45.99 -6.19 31.35
CA TYR A 9 -45.00 -5.87 32.43
C TYR A 9 -45.45 -5.25 33.78
N PRO A 10 -44.50 -5.20 34.75
CA PRO A 10 -44.08 -3.92 35.34
C PRO A 10 -42.57 -3.65 35.33
N ILE A 11 -42.24 -2.36 35.56
CA ILE A 11 -40.98 -1.62 35.42
C ILE A 11 -40.13 -1.66 36.71
N GLN A 12 -38.79 -1.63 36.55
CA GLN A 12 -37.70 -1.29 37.49
C GLN A 12 -37.62 -1.97 38.88
N GLN A 13 -36.51 -2.67 39.15
CA GLN A 13 -35.61 -2.37 40.30
C GLN A 13 -34.30 -3.19 40.29
N GLN A 14 -33.19 -2.44 40.41
CA GLN A 14 -31.91 -2.73 41.06
C GLN A 14 -30.95 -3.84 40.55
N LYS A 15 -29.71 -3.40 40.27
CA LYS A 15 -28.47 -4.20 40.24
C LYS A 15 -28.40 -5.12 41.46
N PRO A 16 -27.95 -6.38 41.32
CA PRO A 16 -27.30 -7.06 42.42
C PRO A 16 -25.85 -6.56 42.49
N LEU A 17 -25.51 -5.91 43.61
CA LEU A 17 -24.17 -5.95 44.18
C LEU A 17 -23.75 -7.42 44.27
N LYS A 18 -22.64 -7.80 43.62
CA LYS A 18 -21.87 -8.96 44.05
C LYS A 18 -20.63 -8.45 44.76
N GLU A 19 -20.71 -8.53 46.08
CA GLU A 19 -19.59 -8.40 46.98
C GLU A 19 -18.53 -9.47 46.71
N ASN A 20 -17.30 -9.05 47.02
CA ASN A 20 -16.09 -9.82 47.21
C ASN A 20 -16.30 -11.16 47.91
N THR A 21 -15.78 -12.22 47.29
CA THR A 21 -15.12 -13.32 48.00
C THR A 21 -14.12 -13.99 47.07
N ALA A 22 -12.84 -13.66 47.24
CA ALA A 22 -11.74 -14.62 47.33
C ALA A 22 -10.40 -13.88 47.33
N ALA A 23 -10.05 -13.34 48.50
CA ALA A 23 -8.66 -13.42 48.91
C ALA A 23 -8.34 -14.91 49.11
N TYR A 24 -7.64 -15.53 48.16
CA TYR A 24 -6.93 -16.79 48.39
C TYR A 24 -5.59 -16.76 47.66
N CYS A 25 -4.56 -16.63 48.48
CA CYS A 25 -3.21 -17.15 48.35
C CYS A 25 -2.84 -17.80 47.01
N PHE A 26 -2.00 -17.14 46.22
CA PHE A 26 -1.00 -17.81 45.39
C PHE A 26 0.35 -17.11 45.54
N ILE A 27 1.18 -17.65 46.43
CA ILE A 27 2.62 -17.71 46.24
C ILE A 27 2.82 -18.96 45.38
N GLY A 28 3.19 -18.79 44.12
CA GLY A 28 3.41 -19.89 43.18
C GLY A 28 3.13 -19.46 41.74
N GLU A 29 4.13 -19.66 40.88
CA GLU A 29 4.16 -19.28 39.46
C GLU A 29 2.87 -19.68 38.71
N ILE A 30 2.25 -18.69 38.07
CA ILE A 30 1.30 -18.94 36.99
C ILE A 30 2.11 -18.91 35.69
N ASP A 31 2.44 -20.09 35.18
CA ASP A 31 3.01 -20.25 33.84
C ASP A 31 1.88 -20.05 32.82
N LEU A 32 1.66 -18.79 32.42
CA LEU A 32 0.73 -18.43 31.35
C LEU A 32 1.43 -18.63 29.99
N PRO A 33 0.80 -19.34 29.03
CA PRO A 33 1.36 -19.48 27.69
C PRO A 33 1.47 -18.10 27.04
N LYS A 34 2.70 -17.78 26.61
CA LYS A 34 3.11 -16.56 25.90
C LYS A 34 2.06 -16.11 24.87
N THR A 35 1.21 -15.18 25.26
CA THR A 35 0.47 -14.30 24.37
C THR A 35 0.90 -12.88 24.75
N GLY A 36 1.34 -12.13 23.74
CA GLY A 36 2.13 -10.93 23.91
C GLY A 36 1.37 -9.77 24.54
N ASP A 37 2.17 -8.85 25.07
CA ASP A 37 1.86 -7.44 25.31
C ASP A 37 1.05 -7.10 26.58
N GLY A 38 1.46 -7.51 27.77
CA GLY A 38 2.16 -6.57 28.66
C GLY A 38 1.79 -6.58 30.13
N ILE A 39 2.51 -5.82 30.96
CA ILE A 39 2.22 -5.73 32.41
C ILE A 39 1.15 -4.65 32.66
N LEU A 40 -0.01 -5.10 33.15
CA LEU A 40 -1.15 -4.27 33.51
C LEU A 40 -0.94 -3.54 34.84
N VAL A 41 -1.23 -2.23 34.88
CA VAL A 41 -1.39 -1.46 36.12
C VAL A 41 -2.72 -0.69 36.03
N VAL A 42 -3.71 -1.09 36.82
CA VAL A 42 -5.01 -0.42 36.89
C VAL A 42 -4.83 0.91 37.63
N GLY A 43 -5.06 2.03 36.93
CA GLY A 43 -5.12 3.36 37.55
C GLY A 43 -6.56 3.76 37.81
N ASP A 44 -6.91 4.09 39.05
CA ASP A 44 -8.29 4.44 39.48
C ASP A 44 -8.85 5.76 38.86
N GLU A 45 -8.04 6.53 38.11
CA GLU A 45 -8.41 7.86 37.57
C GLU A 45 -8.62 7.92 36.04
N CYS A 46 -8.24 6.88 35.29
CA CYS A 46 -8.28 6.90 33.83
C CYS A 46 -9.43 6.05 33.29
N ASP A 47 -10.02 6.47 32.16
CA ASP A 47 -11.04 5.70 31.44
C ASP A 47 -10.40 4.47 30.75
N GLU A 48 -9.13 4.60 30.35
CA GLU A 48 -8.35 3.52 29.74
C GLU A 48 -7.22 3.03 30.66
N GLU A 49 -6.85 1.75 30.52
CA GLU A 49 -5.82 1.14 31.37
C GLU A 49 -4.42 1.64 30.99
N ILE A 50 -3.57 1.85 32.01
CA ILE A 50 -2.18 2.25 31.78
C ILE A 50 -1.37 1.01 31.41
N VAL A 51 -1.08 0.87 30.10
CA VAL A 51 -0.21 -0.17 29.57
C VAL A 51 1.25 0.26 29.68
N VAL A 52 2.06 -0.49 30.41
CA VAL A 52 3.52 -0.28 30.46
C VAL A 52 4.17 -0.88 29.21
N CYS A 53 5.15 -0.19 28.62
CA CYS A 53 5.83 -0.69 27.42
C CYS A 53 6.59 -2.00 27.72
N ASN A 54 6.27 -3.07 26.99
CA ASN A 54 6.86 -4.41 27.21
C ASN A 54 8.14 -4.65 26.43
N SER A 55 8.30 -3.92 25.33
CA SER A 55 9.51 -3.88 24.55
C SER A 55 9.81 -2.46 24.10
N PHE A 56 11.11 -2.14 24.08
CA PHE A 56 11.63 -0.92 23.50
C PHE A 56 12.04 -1.09 22.04
N ASP A 57 11.87 -2.28 21.49
CA ASP A 57 12.10 -2.54 20.08
C ASP A 57 11.22 -1.60 19.25
N PRO A 58 11.81 -0.92 18.25
CA PRO A 58 11.06 0.01 17.43
C PRO A 58 9.97 -0.73 16.65
N GLN A 59 8.84 -0.06 16.44
CA GLN A 59 7.84 -0.54 15.49
C GLN A 59 8.50 -0.68 14.12
N THR A 60 8.17 -1.76 13.42
CA THR A 60 8.62 -1.99 12.05
C THR A 60 7.42 -2.09 11.11
N ILE A 61 7.64 -1.76 9.85
CA ILE A 61 6.74 -2.11 8.75
C ILE A 61 7.32 -3.24 7.93
N ASN A 62 6.45 -3.95 7.23
CA ASN A 62 6.82 -5.05 6.33
C ASN A 62 5.96 -5.00 5.06
N THR A 63 6.02 -6.05 4.25
CA THR A 63 5.30 -6.14 2.98
C THR A 63 3.78 -6.05 3.11
N ASN A 64 3.21 -6.44 4.26
CA ASN A 64 1.76 -6.44 4.48
C ASN A 64 1.19 -5.02 4.67
N ASN A 65 2.05 -4.03 4.90
CA ASN A 65 1.64 -2.63 4.98
C ASN A 65 1.37 -2.01 3.60
N PHE A 66 1.68 -2.70 2.50
CA PHE A 66 1.60 -2.16 1.15
C PHE A 66 0.47 -2.82 0.37
N GLU A 67 -0.31 -1.99 -0.31
CA GLU A 67 -1.40 -2.44 -1.16
C GLU A 67 -1.15 -1.98 -2.59
N LEU A 68 -1.08 -2.93 -3.52
CA LEU A 68 -0.99 -2.68 -4.94
C LEU A 68 -2.39 -2.37 -5.49
N LEU A 69 -2.59 -1.15 -5.96
CA LEU A 69 -3.86 -0.72 -6.55
C LEU A 69 -3.73 -0.61 -8.07
N ARG A 70 -4.67 -1.24 -8.78
CA ARG A 70 -4.94 -0.98 -10.20
C ARG A 70 -6.15 -0.05 -10.31
N GLU A 71 -6.60 0.26 -11.52
CA GLU A 71 -7.83 1.04 -11.71
C GLU A 71 -9.07 0.34 -11.15
N ASN A 72 -10.03 1.13 -10.66
CA ASN A 72 -11.30 0.67 -10.11
C ASN A 72 -11.22 -0.37 -8.97
N VAL A 73 -10.07 -0.50 -8.31
CA VAL A 73 -9.92 -1.36 -7.13
C VAL A 73 -10.60 -0.71 -5.94
N SER A 74 -11.48 -1.47 -5.28
CA SER A 74 -12.20 -1.03 -4.08
C SER A 74 -11.23 -0.77 -2.92
N TRP A 75 -11.49 0.30 -2.17
CA TRP A 75 -10.79 0.63 -0.94
C TRP A 75 -11.81 0.81 0.18
N GLN A 76 -11.55 0.17 1.31
CA GLN A 76 -12.42 0.21 2.49
C GLN A 76 -11.59 0.56 3.71
N TRP A 77 -12.17 1.35 4.62
CA TRP A 77 -11.53 1.74 5.88
C TRP A 77 -12.58 2.11 6.93
N ILE A 78 -12.15 2.20 8.18
CA ILE A 78 -12.95 2.77 9.26
C ILE A 78 -12.45 4.19 9.49
N ASP A 79 -13.33 5.18 9.41
CA ASP A 79 -12.96 6.57 9.68
C ASP A 79 -12.74 6.83 11.19
N LYS A 80 -12.27 8.03 11.51
CA LYS A 80 -12.00 8.44 12.89
C LYS A 80 -13.25 8.47 13.79
N GLN A 81 -14.45 8.46 13.20
CA GLN A 81 -15.72 8.39 13.92
C GLN A 81 -16.19 6.94 14.11
N GLY A 82 -15.41 5.96 13.65
CA GLY A 82 -15.75 4.54 13.73
C GLY A 82 -16.70 4.07 12.63
N ASN A 83 -16.98 4.89 11.61
CA ASN A 83 -17.89 4.51 10.54
C ASN A 83 -17.15 3.81 9.41
N PRO A 84 -17.72 2.72 8.84
CA PRO A 84 -17.17 2.10 7.65
C PRO A 84 -17.35 3.02 6.44
N GLN A 85 -16.26 3.20 5.72
CA GLN A 85 -16.18 3.98 4.50
C GLN A 85 -15.71 3.11 3.33
N THR A 86 -16.14 3.48 2.12
CA THR A 86 -15.71 2.80 0.91
C THR A 86 -15.54 3.79 -0.24
N THR A 87 -14.55 3.53 -1.08
CA THR A 87 -14.27 4.25 -2.31
C THR A 87 -13.58 3.31 -3.30
N ASN A 88 -13.08 3.81 -4.41
CA ASN A 88 -12.20 3.05 -5.30
C ASN A 88 -11.15 3.94 -5.96
N SER A 89 -10.10 3.32 -6.49
CA SER A 89 -9.03 4.02 -7.21
C SER A 89 -9.50 4.70 -8.50
N GLY A 90 -10.64 4.27 -9.06
CA GLY A 90 -11.25 4.87 -10.25
C GLY A 90 -10.32 4.85 -11.47
N SER A 91 -10.49 5.82 -12.37
CA SER A 91 -9.60 6.04 -13.53
C SER A 91 -8.30 6.76 -13.15
N ALA A 92 -7.52 6.17 -12.23
CA ALA A 92 -6.35 6.82 -11.66
C ALA A 92 -5.20 7.03 -12.66
N CYS A 93 -5.24 6.40 -13.84
CA CYS A 93 -4.32 6.66 -14.93
C CYS A 93 -4.35 8.13 -15.40
N LYS A 94 -5.48 8.84 -15.21
CA LYS A 94 -5.66 10.25 -15.59
C LYS A 94 -4.81 11.25 -14.80
N LEU A 95 -4.37 10.89 -13.58
CA LEU A 95 -3.60 11.81 -12.72
C LEU A 95 -2.26 12.23 -13.35
N GLN A 96 -1.73 11.39 -14.23
CA GLN A 96 -0.40 11.50 -14.79
C GLN A 96 -0.42 11.59 -16.32
N GLU A 97 -1.59 11.87 -16.88
CA GLU A 97 -1.79 11.94 -18.32
C GLU A 97 -1.23 13.25 -18.89
N TRP A 98 -0.38 13.14 -19.91
CA TRP A 98 0.07 14.30 -20.68
C TRP A 98 -0.93 14.63 -21.79
N PHE A 99 -1.16 15.93 -22.00
CA PHE A 99 -2.10 16.43 -23.00
C PHE A 99 -1.56 16.35 -24.44
N ASN A 100 -0.24 16.28 -24.62
CA ASN A 100 0.41 16.17 -25.93
C ASN A 100 0.81 14.72 -26.25
N CYS A 101 1.22 14.52 -27.50
CA CYS A 101 1.66 13.24 -28.05
C CYS A 101 3.16 13.21 -28.35
N ASP A 102 3.92 14.17 -27.84
CA ASP A 102 5.38 14.24 -27.98
C ASP A 102 6.06 13.06 -27.26
N SER A 103 5.39 12.53 -26.23
CA SER A 103 5.79 11.33 -25.51
C SER A 103 4.54 10.63 -24.96
N THR A 104 4.47 9.31 -25.14
CA THR A 104 3.33 8.49 -24.68
C THR A 104 3.73 7.69 -23.45
N ARG A 105 2.89 7.77 -22.41
CA ARG A 105 3.04 6.95 -21.22
C ARG A 105 2.19 5.70 -21.39
N ASN A 106 2.80 4.53 -21.22
CA ASN A 106 2.11 3.25 -21.35
C ASN A 106 1.86 2.59 -19.97
N GLY A 107 2.61 2.97 -18.95
CA GLY A 107 2.47 2.48 -17.59
C GLY A 107 2.82 3.56 -16.57
N VAL A 108 2.22 3.49 -15.39
CA VAL A 108 2.51 4.41 -14.29
C VAL A 108 2.54 3.66 -12.96
N THR A 109 3.49 4.05 -12.11
CA THR A 109 3.56 3.63 -10.71
C THR A 109 3.77 4.82 -9.78
N TYR A 110 2.95 4.99 -8.74
CA TYR A 110 3.05 6.10 -7.79
C TYR A 110 2.34 5.84 -6.45
N LEU A 111 2.76 6.55 -5.40
CA LEU A 111 2.07 6.57 -4.10
C LEU A 111 0.72 7.29 -4.21
N MET A 112 -0.40 6.60 -3.92
CA MET A 112 -1.72 7.22 -3.88
C MET A 112 -1.95 7.90 -2.52
N SER A 113 -1.59 9.18 -2.41
CA SER A 113 -1.87 9.96 -1.19
C SER A 113 -3.37 10.13 -0.92
N THR A 114 -4.20 9.97 -1.95
CA THR A 114 -5.66 9.99 -1.88
C THR A 114 -6.25 8.93 -2.80
N ILE A 115 -7.36 8.31 -2.38
CA ILE A 115 -8.12 7.33 -3.15
C ILE A 115 -9.58 7.82 -3.21
N GLY A 116 -10.19 7.77 -4.40
CA GLY A 116 -11.56 8.24 -4.63
C GLY A 116 -11.67 9.46 -5.55
N ASN A 117 -10.58 10.20 -5.80
CA ASN A 117 -10.61 11.39 -6.68
C ASN A 117 -11.10 11.11 -8.10
N PHE A 118 -10.89 9.87 -8.58
CA PHE A 118 -11.30 9.44 -9.91
C PHE A 118 -12.43 8.39 -9.85
N SER A 119 -13.05 8.19 -8.69
CA SER A 119 -14.14 7.25 -8.49
C SER A 119 -15.44 7.77 -9.11
N THR A 120 -16.25 6.84 -9.62
CA THR A 120 -17.60 7.10 -10.13
C THR A 120 -18.69 6.96 -9.05
N THR A 121 -18.34 6.55 -7.83
CA THR A 121 -19.25 6.37 -6.67
C THR A 121 -19.37 7.68 -5.89
N PRO A 122 -20.46 7.97 -5.12
CA PRO A 122 -20.55 9.15 -4.26
C PRO A 122 -19.25 9.43 -3.50
N GLN A 123 -18.79 10.69 -3.57
CA GLN A 123 -17.39 11.12 -3.40
C GLN A 123 -16.85 11.02 -1.96
N THR A 124 -16.72 9.80 -1.42
CA THR A 124 -15.89 9.56 -0.24
C THR A 124 -14.43 9.47 -0.69
N ILE A 125 -13.59 10.33 -0.14
CA ILE A 125 -12.15 10.38 -0.43
C ILE A 125 -11.40 9.87 0.79
N TYR A 126 -10.65 8.79 0.61
CA TYR A 126 -9.65 8.36 1.58
C TYR A 126 -8.39 9.19 1.38
N ARG A 127 -7.85 9.74 2.46
CA ARG A 127 -6.49 10.29 2.51
C ARG A 127 -5.62 9.31 3.28
N ILE A 128 -4.39 9.16 2.82
CA ILE A 128 -3.43 8.29 3.52
C ILE A 128 -3.36 8.65 5.01
N LEU A 129 -3.41 7.64 5.86
CA LEU A 129 -3.48 7.74 7.33
C LEU A 129 -4.85 8.15 7.91
N ASP A 130 -5.93 8.17 7.12
CA ASP A 130 -7.27 8.45 7.64
C ASP A 130 -7.79 7.37 8.61
N ASP A 131 -7.30 6.13 8.50
CA ASP A 131 -7.63 4.98 9.34
C ASP A 131 -6.50 4.58 10.31
N THR A 132 -5.45 5.38 10.38
CA THR A 132 -4.36 5.20 11.36
C THR A 132 -4.85 5.47 12.77
N LYS A 133 -4.53 4.56 13.69
CA LYS A 133 -4.80 4.70 15.12
C LYS A 133 -3.48 4.86 15.88
N ILE A 134 -3.44 5.80 16.82
CA ILE A 134 -2.29 6.06 17.67
C ILE A 134 -2.67 5.58 19.06
N ASN A 135 -1.99 4.54 19.53
CA ASN A 135 -2.05 4.11 20.92
C ASN A 135 -0.75 4.50 21.61
N VAL A 136 -0.74 4.56 22.94
CA VAL A 136 0.48 4.82 23.71
C VAL A 136 0.73 3.76 24.77
N CYS A 137 2.01 3.52 25.05
CA CYS A 137 2.44 2.78 26.25
C CYS A 137 3.34 3.66 27.11
N LEU A 138 3.36 3.39 28.42
CA LEU A 138 4.18 4.12 29.37
C LEU A 138 5.59 3.51 29.46
N ASP A 139 6.61 4.29 29.09
CA ASP A 139 8.01 4.01 29.40
C ASP A 139 8.31 4.45 30.84
N THR A 140 8.58 3.47 31.70
CA THR A 140 8.87 3.67 33.12
C THR A 140 10.34 3.50 33.47
N ARG A 141 11.25 3.35 32.50
CA ARG A 141 12.68 3.13 32.76
C ARG A 141 13.34 4.29 33.49
N ASP A 142 12.92 5.52 33.20
CA ASP A 142 13.26 6.70 33.99
C ASP A 142 12.14 6.96 34.99
N SER A 143 12.36 6.61 36.26
CA SER A 143 11.38 6.80 37.33
C SER A 143 11.01 8.26 37.55
N ASN A 144 11.90 9.19 37.19
CA ASN A 144 11.70 10.64 37.37
C ASN A 144 11.08 11.30 36.14
N ASN A 145 11.06 10.60 34.99
CA ASN A 145 10.58 11.13 33.72
C ASN A 145 9.90 10.05 32.88
N LYS A 146 8.79 9.52 33.41
CA LYS A 146 7.97 8.53 32.70
C LYS A 146 7.30 9.17 31.49
N LYS A 147 7.33 8.47 30.35
CA LYS A 147 6.90 9.00 29.05
C LYS A 147 5.95 8.08 28.33
N TRP A 148 4.96 8.66 27.66
CA TRP A 148 4.13 7.98 26.68
C TRP A 148 4.90 7.82 25.38
N ILE A 149 4.98 6.56 24.93
CA ILE A 149 5.62 6.16 23.68
C ILE A 149 4.53 5.75 22.70
N PRO A 150 4.49 6.35 21.49
CA PRO A 150 3.47 6.04 20.51
C PRO A 150 3.68 4.67 19.87
N HIS A 151 2.57 4.01 19.61
CA HIS A 151 2.43 2.84 18.76
C HIS A 151 1.37 3.13 17.70
N ILE A 152 1.69 2.87 16.42
CA ILE A 152 0.87 3.30 15.29
C ILE A 152 0.24 2.08 14.64
N GLU A 153 -1.07 1.93 14.72
CA GLU A 153 -1.81 0.87 14.07
C GLU A 153 -2.33 1.31 12.69
N ASN A 154 -2.58 0.34 11.82
CA ASN A 154 -3.15 0.56 10.47
C ASN A 154 -2.33 1.50 9.57
N ILE A 155 -0.99 1.39 9.62
CA ILE A 155 -0.15 2.01 8.57
C ILE A 155 -0.38 1.24 7.26
N ARG A 156 -1.20 1.81 6.37
CA ARG A 156 -1.48 1.27 5.03
C ARG A 156 -0.92 2.19 3.96
N ILE A 157 -0.13 1.63 3.04
CA ILE A 157 0.62 2.35 2.01
C ILE A 157 0.10 1.92 0.63
N PRO A 158 -0.88 2.65 0.08
CA PRO A 158 -1.42 2.35 -1.24
C PRO A 158 -0.49 2.84 -2.35
N ILE A 159 -0.03 1.93 -3.19
CA ILE A 159 0.75 2.25 -4.39
C ILE A 159 -0.07 1.88 -5.62
N PHE A 160 -0.35 2.87 -6.46
CA PHE A 160 -0.94 2.61 -7.77
C PHE A 160 0.12 2.09 -8.71
N SER A 161 -0.18 1.03 -9.46
CA SER A 161 0.64 0.54 -10.56
C SER A 161 -0.26 -0.10 -11.61
N ALA A 162 -0.28 0.45 -12.82
CA ALA A 162 -1.14 -0.03 -13.88
C ALA A 162 -0.57 0.24 -15.27
N PHE A 163 -1.02 -0.59 -16.21
CA PHE A 163 -1.02 -0.24 -17.63
C PHE A 163 -2.07 0.86 -17.85
N CYS A 164 -1.64 1.99 -18.42
CA CYS A 164 -2.47 3.18 -18.60
C CYS A 164 -2.54 3.52 -20.09
N PRO A 165 -3.40 2.82 -20.83
CA PRO A 165 -3.37 2.85 -22.29
C PRO A 165 -3.92 4.13 -22.91
N GLU A 166 -4.71 4.92 -22.18
CA GLU A 166 -5.62 5.93 -22.74
C GLU A 166 -4.89 7.02 -23.53
N GLN A 167 -3.78 7.52 -22.97
CA GLN A 167 -2.97 8.54 -23.64
C GLN A 167 -2.35 7.98 -24.92
N ALA A 168 -1.77 6.78 -24.82
CA ALA A 168 -1.15 6.09 -25.94
C ALA A 168 -2.17 5.78 -27.05
N ASP A 169 -3.39 5.36 -26.70
CA ASP A 169 -4.48 5.14 -27.67
C ASP A 169 -4.90 6.43 -28.37
N ARG A 170 -5.05 7.54 -27.63
CA ARG A 170 -5.33 8.86 -28.22
C ARG A 170 -4.20 9.32 -29.15
N CYS A 171 -2.96 9.05 -28.79
CA CYS A 171 -1.78 9.44 -29.55
C CYS A 171 -1.41 8.48 -30.68
N GLY A 172 -2.21 7.44 -30.87
CA GLY A 172 -2.13 6.55 -32.00
C GLY A 172 -1.20 5.36 -31.87
N ILE A 173 -0.95 4.90 -30.64
CA ILE A 173 -0.48 3.54 -30.35
C ILE A 173 -1.71 2.64 -30.31
N TYR A 174 -1.99 1.93 -31.40
CA TYR A 174 -3.33 1.38 -31.62
C TYR A 174 -3.49 -0.10 -31.27
N LYS A 175 -2.41 -0.83 -31.01
CA LYS A 175 -2.49 -2.30 -30.97
C LYS A 175 -1.77 -2.87 -29.77
N ASP A 176 -2.55 -3.41 -28.84
CA ASP A 176 -2.05 -4.19 -27.72
C ASP A 176 -2.21 -5.69 -28.01
N PHE A 177 -1.11 -6.42 -27.94
CA PHE A 177 -1.06 -7.88 -28.06
C PHE A 177 -1.09 -8.57 -26.69
N PHE A 178 -1.24 -7.81 -25.60
CA PHE A 178 -1.35 -8.31 -24.22
C PHE A 178 -0.19 -9.25 -23.86
N ASP A 179 -0.50 -10.47 -23.42
CA ASP A 179 0.45 -11.54 -23.10
C ASP A 179 0.60 -12.56 -24.25
N ALA A 180 0.05 -12.25 -25.42
CA ALA A 180 0.07 -13.11 -26.59
C ALA A 180 -0.64 -14.47 -26.42
N THR A 181 -1.68 -14.55 -25.59
CA THR A 181 -2.54 -15.75 -25.51
C THR A 181 -3.80 -15.70 -26.38
N ASP A 182 -4.30 -14.50 -26.70
CA ASP A 182 -5.46 -14.34 -27.57
C ASP A 182 -5.09 -14.48 -29.06
N THR A 183 -5.23 -15.70 -29.57
CA THR A 183 -4.95 -16.02 -30.96
C THR A 183 -5.89 -15.36 -31.97
N ALA A 184 -7.06 -14.86 -31.55
CA ALA A 184 -7.97 -14.14 -32.44
C ALA A 184 -7.39 -12.77 -32.85
N ILE A 185 -6.69 -12.11 -31.94
CA ILE A 185 -5.93 -10.88 -32.22
C ILE A 185 -4.88 -11.17 -33.30
N PHE A 186 -4.13 -12.27 -33.16
CA PHE A 186 -3.11 -12.64 -34.15
C PHE A 186 -3.70 -12.89 -35.52
N ALA A 187 -4.78 -13.69 -35.59
CA ALA A 187 -5.43 -14.00 -36.84
C ALA A 187 -5.94 -12.73 -37.54
N ASN A 188 -6.34 -11.70 -36.79
CA ASN A 188 -6.79 -10.43 -37.33
C ASN A 188 -5.66 -9.53 -37.82
N PHE A 189 -4.48 -9.57 -37.19
CA PHE A 189 -3.39 -8.64 -37.47
C PHE A 189 -2.21 -9.20 -38.25
N ILE A 190 -1.94 -10.50 -38.14
CA ILE A 190 -0.82 -11.17 -38.79
C ILE A 190 -1.37 -12.01 -39.94
N LYS A 191 -1.46 -11.43 -41.13
CA LYS A 191 -1.98 -12.11 -42.33
C LYS A 191 -0.88 -12.71 -43.20
N ASN A 192 0.35 -12.21 -43.06
CA ASN A 192 1.48 -12.60 -43.86
C ASN A 192 2.79 -12.41 -43.08
N LYS A 193 3.92 -12.78 -43.71
CA LYS A 193 5.24 -12.70 -43.11
C LYS A 193 5.65 -11.28 -42.71
N ASN A 194 5.26 -10.26 -43.49
CA ASN A 194 5.62 -8.87 -43.19
C ASN A 194 4.89 -8.38 -41.93
N ASP A 195 3.60 -8.69 -41.79
CA ASP A 195 2.85 -8.35 -40.58
C ASP A 195 3.46 -9.01 -39.33
N TYR A 196 3.91 -10.26 -39.48
CA TYR A 196 4.63 -10.97 -38.42
C TYR A 196 5.94 -10.26 -38.07
N ASP A 197 6.73 -9.87 -39.08
CA ASP A 197 8.00 -9.17 -38.87
C ASP A 197 7.76 -7.83 -38.17
N ASP A 198 6.70 -7.10 -38.53
CA ASP A 198 6.33 -5.85 -37.87
C ASP A 198 6.01 -6.03 -36.38
N VAL A 199 5.36 -7.14 -36.01
CA VAL A 199 5.05 -7.50 -34.62
C VAL A 199 6.31 -7.91 -33.86
N ILE A 200 7.20 -8.71 -34.48
CA ILE A 200 8.45 -9.14 -33.84
C ILE A 200 9.41 -7.96 -33.67
N ASP A 201 9.52 -7.06 -34.65
CA ASP A 201 10.33 -5.85 -34.54
C ASP A 201 9.84 -4.95 -33.39
N ALA A 202 8.52 -4.81 -33.24
CA ALA A 202 7.94 -4.09 -32.11
C ALA A 202 8.25 -4.79 -30.78
N LEU A 203 8.13 -6.12 -30.73
CA LEU A 203 8.43 -6.89 -29.52
C LEU A 203 9.89 -6.79 -29.12
N ASP A 204 10.81 -6.86 -30.07
CA ASP A 204 12.24 -6.73 -29.83
C ASP A 204 12.60 -5.30 -29.38
N TRP A 205 11.89 -4.29 -29.87
CA TRP A 205 11.98 -2.93 -29.34
C TRP A 205 11.56 -2.88 -27.86
N TRP A 206 10.40 -3.44 -27.50
CA TRP A 206 9.95 -3.48 -26.11
C TRP A 206 10.86 -4.32 -25.20
N TRP A 207 11.42 -5.41 -25.72
CA TRP A 207 12.37 -6.27 -25.01
C TRP A 207 13.69 -5.56 -24.69
N GLU A 208 14.21 -4.75 -25.62
CA GLU A 208 15.42 -3.96 -25.38
C GLU A 208 15.15 -2.82 -24.38
N GLY A 209 13.91 -2.32 -24.33
CA GLY A 209 13.43 -1.33 -23.37
C GLY A 209 13.30 0.07 -23.97
N PRO A 210 12.18 0.81 -23.73
CA PRO A 210 11.98 2.17 -24.25
C PRO A 210 13.13 3.13 -23.94
N TYR A 211 13.68 3.05 -22.73
CA TYR A 211 14.74 3.96 -22.26
C TYR A 211 16.07 3.70 -22.97
N ARG A 212 16.36 2.44 -23.27
CA ARG A 212 17.54 2.08 -24.03
C ARG A 212 17.44 2.46 -25.48
N ASN A 213 16.29 2.22 -26.08
CA ASN A 213 16.02 2.63 -27.45
C ASN A 213 16.09 4.15 -27.61
N ALA A 214 15.51 4.91 -26.66
CA ALA A 214 15.61 6.37 -26.65
C ALA A 214 17.07 6.86 -26.59
N LYS A 215 17.92 6.25 -25.75
CA LYS A 215 19.36 6.56 -25.68
C LYS A 215 20.09 6.31 -27.00
N ASN A 216 19.63 5.33 -27.78
CA ASN A 216 20.20 4.95 -29.07
C ASN A 216 19.49 5.60 -30.28
N ASN A 217 18.55 6.53 -30.06
CA ASN A 217 17.70 7.13 -31.11
C ASN A 217 16.94 6.09 -31.96
N VAL A 218 16.53 4.98 -31.35
CA VAL A 218 15.72 3.93 -31.98
C VAL A 218 14.26 4.16 -31.61
N TYR A 219 13.42 4.48 -32.60
CA TYR A 219 12.00 4.75 -32.37
C TYR A 219 11.15 3.52 -32.72
N LEU A 220 10.10 3.29 -31.93
CA LEU A 220 9.10 2.26 -32.22
C LEU A 220 8.39 2.64 -33.53
N LYS A 221 8.51 1.80 -34.56
CA LYS A 221 7.98 2.09 -35.90
C LYS A 221 6.49 1.78 -36.05
N ASN A 222 6.01 0.74 -35.36
CA ASN A 222 4.76 0.07 -35.74
C ASN A 222 3.61 0.28 -34.74
N ASN A 223 3.75 1.16 -33.75
CA ASN A 223 2.68 1.52 -32.80
C ASN A 223 1.99 0.31 -32.13
N ILE A 224 2.75 -0.79 -31.96
CA ILE A 224 2.35 -2.04 -31.31
C ILE A 224 2.94 -2.07 -29.90
N ARG A 225 2.16 -2.57 -28.94
CA ARG A 225 2.55 -2.74 -27.54
C ARG A 225 2.13 -4.11 -27.01
N PHE A 226 2.68 -4.46 -25.85
CA PHE A 226 2.40 -5.70 -25.15
C PHE A 226 2.20 -5.37 -23.66
N SER A 227 0.94 -5.15 -23.26
CA SER A 227 0.63 -4.65 -21.91
C SER A 227 1.13 -5.53 -20.80
N GLU A 228 1.22 -6.85 -20.96
CA GLU A 228 1.72 -7.74 -19.91
C GLU A 228 3.20 -7.46 -19.57
N GLY A 229 4.01 -7.14 -20.58
CA GLY A 229 5.40 -6.70 -20.38
C GLY A 229 5.48 -5.35 -19.67
N ILE A 230 4.62 -4.40 -20.04
CA ILE A 230 4.53 -3.08 -19.39
C ILE A 230 4.06 -3.22 -17.94
N ILE A 231 3.07 -4.08 -17.65
CA ILE A 231 2.62 -4.37 -16.28
C ILE A 231 3.76 -4.98 -15.47
N THR A 232 4.56 -5.86 -16.05
CA THR A 232 5.74 -6.44 -15.39
C THR A 232 6.78 -5.37 -15.05
N HIS A 233 7.03 -4.43 -15.98
CA HIS A 233 7.91 -3.28 -15.77
C HIS A 233 7.44 -2.40 -14.61
N GLU A 234 6.17 -2.00 -14.61
CA GLU A 234 5.58 -1.16 -13.56
C GLU A 234 5.53 -1.87 -12.20
N TYR A 235 5.35 -3.19 -12.19
CA TYR A 235 5.43 -3.97 -10.96
C TYR A 235 6.83 -3.91 -10.34
N GLN A 236 7.89 -3.85 -11.15
CA GLN A 236 9.25 -3.67 -10.64
C GLN A 236 9.43 -2.31 -9.94
N HIS A 237 8.84 -1.23 -10.47
CA HIS A 237 8.76 0.06 -9.78
C HIS A 237 8.05 -0.06 -8.44
N PHE A 238 6.93 -0.79 -8.37
CA PHE A 238 6.21 -1.03 -7.12
C PHE A 238 7.09 -1.71 -6.08
N LEU A 239 7.85 -2.75 -6.48
CA LEU A 239 8.77 -3.45 -5.59
C LEU A 239 9.85 -2.50 -5.04
N TYR A 240 10.43 -1.65 -5.89
CA TYR A 240 11.39 -0.64 -5.43
C TYR A 240 10.78 0.36 -4.43
N TYR A 241 9.55 0.82 -4.68
CA TYR A 241 8.88 1.74 -3.77
C TYR A 241 8.62 1.09 -2.42
N ARG A 242 8.12 -0.16 -2.44
CA ARG A 242 7.86 -0.96 -1.24
C ARG A 242 9.14 -1.18 -0.43
N ASP A 243 10.15 -1.76 -1.06
CA ASP A 243 11.35 -2.22 -0.37
C ASP A 243 12.18 -1.04 0.15
N SER A 244 12.20 0.08 -0.58
CA SER A 244 12.88 1.30 -0.15
C SER A 244 12.15 1.97 1.00
N THR A 245 10.82 1.95 0.99
CA THR A 245 10.02 2.45 2.09
C THR A 245 10.20 1.60 3.34
N ILE A 246 10.19 0.26 3.23
CA ILE A 246 10.50 -0.65 4.35
C ILE A 246 11.90 -0.35 4.90
N SER A 247 12.91 -0.29 4.04
CA SER A 247 14.29 -0.04 4.45
C SER A 247 14.43 1.30 5.16
N TYR A 248 13.79 2.36 4.66
CA TYR A 248 13.87 3.68 5.24
C TYR A 248 13.09 3.80 6.56
N MET A 249 11.86 3.32 6.60
CA MET A 249 11.00 3.40 7.79
C MET A 249 11.51 2.54 8.94
N ASN A 250 12.18 1.42 8.66
CA ASN A 250 12.79 0.57 9.70
C ASN A 250 14.22 1.02 10.09
N SER A 251 14.76 2.07 9.47
CA SER A 251 16.07 2.61 9.83
C SER A 251 16.05 3.41 11.14
N SER A 252 17.23 3.76 11.67
CA SER A 252 17.36 4.63 12.85
C SER A 252 16.71 6.00 12.68
N ASN A 253 16.58 6.50 11.46
CA ASN A 253 15.92 7.77 11.13
C ASN A 253 14.42 7.61 10.82
N GLY A 254 13.92 6.36 10.84
CA GLY A 254 12.54 5.99 10.55
C GLY A 254 11.65 5.98 11.78
N LEU A 255 10.88 4.91 11.98
CA LEU A 255 9.94 4.74 13.10
C LEU A 255 10.63 4.72 14.47
N VAL A 256 11.91 4.38 14.52
CA VAL A 256 12.75 4.53 15.72
C VAL A 256 12.68 5.96 16.27
N SER A 257 12.63 6.96 15.38
CA SER A 257 12.60 8.38 15.77
C SER A 257 11.40 8.76 16.63
N LEU A 258 10.26 8.05 16.48
CA LEU A 258 9.06 8.27 17.30
C LEU A 258 9.30 7.95 18.77
N LYS A 259 10.23 7.04 19.07
CA LYS A 259 10.61 6.69 20.45
C LYS A 259 11.74 7.57 20.98
N THR A 260 12.63 8.06 20.13
CA THR A 260 13.87 8.73 20.57
C THR A 260 13.79 10.25 20.57
N ASN A 261 12.96 10.86 19.72
CA ASN A 261 12.90 12.32 19.62
C ASN A 261 11.90 12.91 20.62
N LEU A 262 12.32 14.00 21.28
CA LEU A 262 11.51 14.72 22.27
C LEU A 262 10.18 15.24 21.72
N GLU A 263 10.11 15.57 20.43
CA GLU A 263 8.90 16.11 19.78
C GLU A 263 7.70 15.13 19.82
N PHE A 264 7.99 13.82 19.84
CA PHE A 264 6.99 12.74 19.84
C PHE A 264 6.77 12.13 21.23
N GLN A 265 7.50 12.59 22.24
CA GLN A 265 7.35 12.11 23.61
C GLN A 265 6.37 13.02 24.36
N ARG A 266 5.52 12.42 25.19
CA ARG A 266 4.67 13.12 26.17
C ARG A 266 4.96 12.56 27.55
N THR A 267 4.98 13.39 28.58
CA THR A 267 5.26 12.91 29.95
C THR A 267 3.97 12.61 30.70
N ILE A 268 4.05 11.71 31.68
CA ILE A 268 2.92 11.43 32.57
C ILE A 268 2.48 12.66 33.39
N THR A 269 3.36 13.65 33.54
CA THR A 269 3.06 14.92 34.20
C THR A 269 2.28 15.87 33.31
N GLN A 270 2.45 15.78 31.98
CA GLN A 270 1.68 16.55 31.01
C GLN A 270 0.31 15.92 30.76
N PHE A 271 0.28 14.59 30.67
CA PHE A 271 -0.92 13.81 30.40
C PHE A 271 -0.96 12.65 31.38
N LYS A 272 -1.92 12.67 32.32
CA LYS A 272 -2.03 11.64 33.35
C LYS A 272 -2.47 10.30 32.77
N CYS A 273 -3.37 10.34 31.79
CA CYS A 273 -4.03 9.18 31.22
C CYS A 273 -3.67 8.99 29.74
N PRO A 274 -3.59 7.74 29.25
CA PRO A 274 -3.23 7.45 27.85
C PRO A 274 -4.23 8.06 26.87
N GLU A 275 -5.53 7.99 27.15
CA GLU A 275 -6.59 8.51 26.29
C GLU A 275 -6.48 10.02 26.06
N ASP A 276 -5.93 10.77 27.01
CA ASP A 276 -5.71 12.21 26.85
C ASP A 276 -4.60 12.49 25.82
N VAL A 277 -3.60 11.61 25.72
CA VAL A 277 -2.53 11.69 24.72
C VAL A 277 -3.06 11.25 23.37
N GLU A 278 -3.76 10.14 23.33
CA GLU A 278 -4.27 9.52 22.10
C GLU A 278 -5.33 10.38 21.42
N LYS A 279 -6.05 11.21 22.18
CA LYS A 279 -7.07 12.14 21.68
C LYS A 279 -6.53 13.56 21.46
N ASP A 280 -5.28 13.87 21.82
CA ASP A 280 -4.70 15.20 21.62
C ASP A 280 -4.54 15.52 20.11
N PRO A 281 -5.29 16.50 19.56
CA PRO A 281 -5.25 16.79 18.13
C PRO A 281 -3.86 17.23 17.66
N PHE A 282 -3.10 17.92 18.51
CA PHE A 282 -1.76 18.37 18.17
C PHE A 282 -0.79 17.19 18.08
N TYR A 283 -0.82 16.29 19.07
CA TYR A 283 -0.02 15.07 19.06
C TYR A 283 -0.32 14.19 17.84
N ILE A 284 -1.60 13.93 17.57
CA ILE A 284 -2.03 13.17 16.40
C ILE A 284 -1.49 13.80 15.11
N SER A 285 -1.62 15.12 14.96
CA SER A 285 -1.15 15.84 13.78
C SER A 285 0.36 15.72 13.57
N VAL A 286 1.14 15.84 14.65
CA VAL A 286 2.62 15.74 14.59
C VAL A 286 3.06 14.33 14.20
N ILE A 287 2.46 13.31 14.82
CA ILE A 287 2.74 11.90 14.51
C ILE A 287 2.37 11.57 13.06
N ASN A 288 1.15 11.91 12.63
CA ASN A 288 0.72 11.64 11.25
C ASN A 288 1.58 12.39 10.22
N SER A 289 1.97 13.62 10.51
CA SER A 289 2.90 14.38 9.64
C SER A 289 4.25 13.65 9.50
N LYS A 290 4.77 13.09 10.60
CA LYS A 290 6.01 12.31 10.57
C LYS A 290 5.84 11.01 9.79
N ILE A 291 4.78 10.24 10.02
CA ILE A 291 4.52 9.00 9.28
C ILE A 291 4.39 9.28 7.78
N TRP A 292 3.63 10.30 7.40
CA TRP A 292 3.50 10.74 6.01
C TRP A 292 4.86 11.09 5.40
N GLN A 293 5.68 11.88 6.10
CA GLN A 293 7.03 12.23 5.65
C GLN A 293 7.88 10.97 5.43
N LEU A 294 7.83 10.01 6.36
CA LEU A 294 8.60 8.78 6.26
C LEU A 294 8.18 7.93 5.06
N ILE A 295 6.87 7.76 4.83
CA ILE A 295 6.34 7.05 3.66
C ILE A 295 6.78 7.74 2.38
N HIS A 296 6.57 9.06 2.28
CA HIS A 296 6.89 9.85 1.10
C HIS A 296 8.39 9.77 0.75
N GLU A 297 9.27 9.95 1.74
CA GLU A 297 10.72 9.89 1.54
C GLU A 297 11.20 8.44 1.26
N GLY A 298 10.52 7.43 1.78
CA GLY A 298 10.75 6.03 1.42
C GLY A 298 10.46 5.76 -0.05
N VAL A 299 9.27 6.14 -0.52
CA VAL A 299 8.86 5.99 -1.92
C VAL A 299 9.77 6.79 -2.84
N LYS A 300 10.11 8.03 -2.47
CA LYS A 300 11.01 8.89 -3.23
C LYS A 300 12.39 8.26 -3.41
N ARG A 301 12.96 7.64 -2.36
CA ARG A 301 14.22 6.89 -2.51
C ARG A 301 14.05 5.71 -3.46
N GLY A 302 12.94 5.00 -3.36
CA GLY A 302 12.55 3.94 -4.29
C GLY A 302 12.28 4.42 -5.72
N ARG A 303 12.36 5.71 -6.03
CA ARG A 303 12.39 6.23 -7.42
C ARG A 303 13.80 6.46 -7.96
N THR A 304 14.79 6.38 -7.08
CA THR A 304 16.17 6.78 -7.37
C THR A 304 17.20 5.69 -7.10
N ILE A 305 16.94 4.79 -6.14
CA ILE A 305 17.94 3.80 -5.68
C ILE A 305 17.23 2.50 -5.27
N ASP A 306 17.78 1.38 -5.73
CA ASP A 306 17.43 0.03 -5.31
C ASP A 306 17.89 -0.18 -3.85
N PRO A 307 16.98 -0.54 -2.93
CA PRO A 307 17.30 -0.70 -1.52
C PRO A 307 18.23 -1.88 -1.21
N ILE A 308 18.25 -2.93 -2.03
CA ILE A 308 19.09 -4.12 -1.88
C ILE A 308 20.45 -3.88 -2.50
N THR A 309 20.48 -3.53 -3.78
CA THR A 309 21.75 -3.43 -4.53
C THR A 309 22.45 -2.08 -4.35
N LYS A 310 21.75 -1.08 -3.80
CA LYS A 310 22.21 0.32 -3.67
C LYS A 310 22.59 0.96 -5.01
N LYS A 311 22.14 0.38 -6.13
CA LYS A 311 22.32 0.95 -7.47
C LYS A 311 21.16 1.87 -7.80
N ASP A 312 21.38 2.76 -8.76
CA ASP A 312 20.32 3.57 -9.35
C ASP A 312 19.26 2.62 -9.90
N ASN A 313 18.02 2.73 -9.46
CA ASN A 313 16.94 1.82 -9.88
C ASN A 313 16.33 2.28 -11.20
N THR A 314 17.23 2.52 -12.14
CA THR A 314 16.92 3.07 -13.43
C THR A 314 15.86 2.24 -14.13
N GLU A 315 15.16 2.89 -15.04
CA GLU A 315 14.17 2.26 -15.90
C GLU A 315 14.74 1.07 -16.70
N PHE A 316 16.07 1.01 -16.88
CA PHE A 316 16.75 -0.15 -17.46
C PHE A 316 16.59 -1.42 -16.62
N ASP A 317 16.62 -1.34 -15.30
CA ASP A 317 16.45 -2.51 -14.44
C ASP A 317 15.00 -3.01 -14.49
N CYS A 318 14.04 -2.09 -14.61
CA CYS A 318 12.63 -2.41 -14.84
C CYS A 318 12.42 -3.06 -16.21
N ASP A 319 13.06 -2.54 -17.26
CA ASP A 319 13.05 -3.13 -18.61
C ASP A 319 13.62 -4.57 -18.56
N VAL A 320 14.73 -4.77 -17.84
CA VAL A 320 15.34 -6.10 -17.66
C VAL A 320 14.40 -7.06 -16.94
N ALA A 321 13.68 -6.61 -15.91
CA ALA A 321 12.71 -7.43 -15.20
C ALA A 321 11.56 -7.89 -16.12
N ALA A 322 11.17 -7.07 -17.10
CA ALA A 322 10.12 -7.39 -18.07
C ALA A 322 10.57 -8.32 -19.22
N ARG A 323 11.88 -8.50 -19.45
CA ARG A 323 12.41 -9.30 -20.59
C ARG A 323 11.87 -10.72 -20.65
N LYS A 324 11.79 -11.41 -19.50
CA LYS A 324 11.26 -12.77 -19.46
C LYS A 324 9.82 -12.84 -19.97
N THR A 325 9.00 -11.85 -19.61
CA THR A 325 7.63 -11.73 -20.09
C THR A 325 7.61 -11.54 -21.61
N TYR A 326 8.45 -10.65 -22.15
CA TYR A 326 8.58 -10.47 -23.60
C TYR A 326 9.10 -11.71 -24.33
N ASP A 327 10.05 -12.46 -23.74
CA ASP A 327 10.52 -13.74 -24.30
C ASP A 327 9.39 -14.76 -24.41
N ASP A 328 8.54 -14.85 -23.39
CA ASP A 328 7.41 -15.78 -23.38
C ASP A 328 6.30 -15.35 -24.35
N ILE A 329 6.09 -14.04 -24.54
CA ILE A 329 5.24 -13.50 -25.60
C ILE A 329 5.81 -13.88 -26.98
N LYS A 330 7.12 -13.69 -27.20
CA LYS A 330 7.80 -14.01 -28.47
C LYS A 330 7.62 -15.48 -28.83
N LYS A 331 7.82 -16.38 -27.86
CA LYS A 331 7.60 -17.82 -28.06
C LYS A 331 6.17 -18.13 -28.50
N ARG A 332 5.17 -17.53 -27.86
CA ARG A 332 3.75 -17.74 -28.18
C ARG A 332 3.41 -17.28 -29.60
N ILE A 333 3.87 -16.09 -29.99
CA ILE A 333 3.68 -15.56 -31.35
C ILE A 333 4.36 -16.47 -32.39
N ASN A 334 5.60 -16.91 -32.13
CA ASN A 334 6.34 -17.80 -33.03
C ASN A 334 5.64 -19.14 -33.24
N VAL A 335 5.17 -19.76 -32.15
CA VAL A 335 4.43 -21.03 -32.22
C VAL A 335 3.16 -20.87 -33.04
N TRP A 336 2.38 -19.82 -32.78
CA TRP A 336 1.17 -19.55 -33.54
C TRP A 336 1.45 -19.31 -35.02
N ALA A 337 2.46 -18.49 -35.35
CA ALA A 337 2.80 -18.15 -36.73
C ALA A 337 3.25 -19.38 -37.54
N LYS A 338 4.04 -20.28 -36.94
CA LYS A 338 4.44 -21.56 -37.56
C LYS A 338 3.23 -22.46 -37.84
N ASN A 339 2.36 -22.62 -36.85
CA ASN A 339 1.18 -23.48 -36.98
C ASN A 339 0.19 -22.99 -38.06
N ASN A 340 0.23 -21.70 -38.39
CA ASN A 340 -0.62 -21.09 -39.41
C ASN A 340 0.10 -20.84 -40.75
N GLY A 341 1.32 -21.37 -40.92
CA GLY A 341 2.08 -21.24 -42.16
C GLY A 341 2.50 -19.81 -42.51
N ILE A 342 2.50 -18.89 -41.53
CA ILE A 342 2.95 -17.51 -41.71
C ILE A 342 4.48 -17.47 -41.84
N ILE A 343 5.16 -18.32 -41.07
CA ILE A 343 6.62 -18.48 -41.07
C ILE A 343 6.97 -19.98 -41.18
N GLN A 344 8.20 -20.26 -41.62
CA GLN A 344 8.73 -21.63 -41.74
C GLN A 344 9.33 -22.15 -40.43
#